data_AF-A0A5K1D7F1-F1
#
_entry.id   AF-A0A5K1D7F1-F1
#
_cell.length_a   1.000
_cell.length_b   1.000
_cell.length_c   1.000
_cell.angle_alpha   90.00
_cell.angle_beta   90.00
_cell.angle_gamma   90.00
#
_symmetry.space_group_name_H-M   'P 1'
#
loop_
_entity.id
_entity.type
_entity.pdbx_description
1 polymer ?
#
loop_
_entity_poly.entity_id
_entity_poly.type
_entity_poly.pdbx_seq_one_letter_code
_entity_poly.pdbx_strand_id
1 'polypeptide(L)'
;GLIPLTLTSILPSLRPSPCAPTSNPCETASAFQYAVLYISMALVGVGIGGTRFTIVTFGANQFADGTSREVFINWFFFSFYAAVILAGTIVVYVQDNVGWAWGYGFCLVANIISVIIFIIGKWHYKDVRPQGSPFTSIVRVLAAAIRKRRVALSPNAEDYFYQDDSIEVAKKQPCLLTPKF
;
A
#
# COMPACT_ATOMS: atom_id res chain seq x y z
N GLY A 1 -13.11 -5.79 -0.82
CA GLY A 1 -13.49 -4.39 -1.06
C GLY A 1 -14.32 -4.23 -2.31
N LEU A 2 -13.73 -4.45 -3.49
CA LEU A 2 -14.42 -4.23 -4.77
C LEU A 2 -15.66 -5.11 -4.97
N ILE A 3 -15.62 -6.38 -4.58
CA ILE A 3 -16.79 -7.29 -4.69
C ILE A 3 -18.02 -6.70 -3.98
N PRO A 4 -18.01 -6.46 -2.65
CA PRO A 4 -19.18 -5.90 -1.96
C PRO A 4 -19.51 -4.47 -2.44
N LEU A 5 -18.52 -3.67 -2.87
CA LEU A 5 -18.78 -2.37 -3.48
C LEU A 5 -19.59 -2.49 -4.78
N THR A 6 -19.21 -3.38 -5.68
CA THR A 6 -19.95 -3.63 -6.93
C THR A 6 -21.37 -4.16 -6.63
N LEU A 7 -21.52 -5.03 -5.63
CA LEU A 7 -22.83 -5.51 -5.17
C LEU A 7 -23.76 -4.36 -4.74
N THR A 8 -23.25 -3.30 -4.08
CA THR A 8 -24.08 -2.13 -3.72
C THR A 8 -24.69 -1.42 -4.93
N SER A 9 -24.01 -1.47 -6.08
CA SER A 9 -24.50 -0.83 -7.31
C SER A 9 -25.43 -1.71 -8.15
N ILE A 10 -25.37 -3.03 -7.98
CA ILE A 10 -26.16 -4.01 -8.74
C ILE A 10 -27.44 -4.39 -8.00
N LEU A 11 -27.36 -4.65 -6.69
CA LEU A 11 -28.47 -5.18 -5.93
C LEU A 11 -29.44 -4.07 -5.50
N PRO A 12 -30.73 -4.13 -5.88
CA PRO A 12 -31.73 -3.16 -5.45
C PRO A 12 -31.88 -3.06 -3.92
N SER A 13 -31.64 -4.16 -3.19
CA SER A 13 -31.73 -4.17 -1.73
C SER A 13 -30.61 -3.37 -1.03
N LEU A 14 -29.48 -3.16 -1.71
CA LEU A 14 -28.31 -2.46 -1.16
C LEU A 14 -28.21 -0.99 -1.59
N ARG A 15 -29.20 -0.48 -2.33
CA ARG A 15 -29.29 0.92 -2.76
C ARG A 15 -30.69 1.48 -2.50
N PRO A 16 -30.82 2.79 -2.27
CA PRO A 16 -32.14 3.42 -2.16
C PRO A 16 -32.91 3.28 -3.48
N SER A 17 -34.23 3.34 -3.40
CA SER A 17 -35.09 3.31 -4.59
C SER A 17 -34.80 4.52 -5.49
N PRO A 18 -34.87 4.36 -6.82
CA PRO A 18 -34.67 5.48 -7.75
C PRO A 18 -35.65 6.61 -7.43
N CYS A 19 -35.16 7.84 -7.33
CA CYS A 19 -36.02 8.98 -7.08
C CYS A 19 -36.98 9.19 -8.25
N ALA A 20 -38.27 9.27 -7.96
CA ALA A 20 -39.25 9.69 -8.96
C ALA A 20 -39.15 11.22 -9.16
N PRO A 21 -39.32 11.73 -10.39
CA PRO A 21 -39.26 13.17 -10.68
C PRO A 21 -40.25 14.01 -9.85
N THR A 22 -41.32 13.38 -9.35
CA THR A 22 -42.43 14.00 -8.63
C THR A 22 -42.35 13.86 -7.11
N SER A 23 -41.41 13.10 -6.57
CA SER A 23 -41.25 12.88 -5.12
C SER A 23 -40.09 13.71 -4.57
N ASN A 24 -40.40 14.86 -3.98
CA ASN A 24 -39.47 15.62 -3.15
C ASN A 24 -39.91 15.49 -1.68
N PRO A 25 -39.05 15.04 -0.75
CA PRO A 25 -37.64 14.62 -0.90
C PRO A 25 -37.46 13.15 -1.31
N CYS A 26 -36.33 12.84 -1.96
CA CYS A 26 -35.87 11.47 -2.21
C CYS A 26 -35.76 10.66 -0.91
N GLU A 27 -36.05 9.37 -0.99
CA GLU A 27 -35.78 8.45 0.11
C GLU A 27 -34.27 8.28 0.32
N THR A 28 -33.82 8.54 1.54
CA THR A 28 -32.42 8.37 1.93
C THR A 28 -32.07 6.90 2.11
N ALA A 29 -30.81 6.55 1.86
CA ALA A 29 -30.35 5.18 2.11
C ALA A 29 -30.51 4.78 3.58
N SER A 30 -30.81 3.50 3.82
CA SER A 30 -30.95 2.99 5.18
C SER A 30 -29.60 2.87 5.89
N ALA A 31 -29.60 2.82 7.22
CA ALA A 31 -28.38 2.64 8.01
C ALA A 31 -27.58 1.39 7.58
N PHE A 32 -28.28 0.31 7.19
CA PHE A 32 -27.66 -0.90 6.67
C PHE A 32 -26.95 -0.68 5.33
N GLN A 33 -27.59 0.05 4.40
CA GLN A 33 -27.00 0.38 3.10
C GLN A 33 -25.73 1.23 3.26
N TYR A 34 -25.75 2.22 4.15
CA TYR A 34 -24.57 3.01 4.48
C TYR A 34 -23.46 2.15 5.12
N ALA A 35 -23.81 1.27 6.05
CA ALA A 35 -22.83 0.39 6.69
C ALA A 35 -22.11 -0.49 5.66
N VAL A 36 -22.84 -1.14 4.75
CA VAL A 36 -22.26 -1.95 3.68
C VAL A 36 -21.36 -1.11 2.77
N LEU A 37 -21.80 0.09 2.39
CA LEU A 37 -21.01 1.01 1.56
C LEU A 37 -19.69 1.40 2.24
N TYR A 38 -19.74 1.87 3.49
CA TYR A 38 -18.56 2.33 4.22
C TYR A 38 -17.57 1.21 4.51
N ILE A 39 -18.06 0.01 4.88
CA ILE A 39 -17.20 -1.16 5.06
C ILE A 39 -16.53 -1.53 3.73
N SER A 40 -17.28 -1.49 2.64
CA SER A 40 -16.73 -1.78 1.30
C SER A 40 -15.64 -0.79 0.91
N MET A 41 -15.87 0.51 1.10
CA MET A 41 -14.90 1.57 0.85
C MET A 41 -13.65 1.43 1.73
N ALA A 42 -13.82 1.13 3.03
CA ALA A 42 -12.71 0.89 3.94
C ALA A 42 -11.84 -0.30 3.47
N LEU A 43 -12.47 -1.41 3.09
CA LEU A 43 -11.78 -2.58 2.55
C LEU A 43 -11.06 -2.28 1.22
N VAL A 44 -11.65 -1.45 0.35
CA VAL A 44 -10.97 -0.97 -0.87
C VAL A 44 -9.75 -0.13 -0.49
N GLY A 45 -9.90 0.80 0.46
CA GLY A 45 -8.80 1.63 0.96
C GLY A 45 -7.63 0.80 1.50
N VAL A 46 -7.92 -0.21 2.32
CA VAL A 46 -6.90 -1.14 2.85
C VAL A 46 -6.18 -1.88 1.71
N GLY A 47 -6.92 -2.40 0.73
CA GLY A 47 -6.34 -3.11 -0.41
C GLY A 47 -5.46 -2.21 -1.29
N ILE A 48 -5.91 -0.99 -1.56
CA ILE A 48 -5.15 0.01 -2.31
C ILE A 48 -3.89 0.42 -1.55
N GLY A 49 -4.00 0.67 -0.24
CA GLY A 49 -2.86 1.02 0.61
C GLY A 49 -1.80 -0.06 0.58
N GLY A 50 -2.17 -1.32 0.82
CA GLY A 50 -1.23 -2.44 0.79
C GLY A 50 -0.52 -2.58 -0.56
N THR A 51 -1.28 -2.62 -1.65
CA THR A 51 -0.73 -2.88 -2.99
C THR A 51 0.15 -1.74 -3.52
N ARG A 52 -0.23 -0.47 -3.29
CA ARG A 52 0.50 0.69 -3.84
C ARG A 52 1.92 0.79 -3.32
N PHE A 53 2.16 0.49 -2.04
CA PHE A 53 3.50 0.61 -1.46
C PHE A 53 4.39 -0.60 -1.75
N THR A 54 3.82 -1.77 -2.06
CA THR A 54 4.60 -3.00 -2.22
C THR A 54 4.92 -3.35 -3.67
N ILE A 55 4.07 -2.96 -4.63
CA ILE A 55 4.16 -3.47 -6.01
C ILE A 55 5.44 -3.03 -6.73
N VAL A 56 5.82 -1.75 -6.58
CA VAL A 56 7.01 -1.19 -7.25
C VAL A 56 8.28 -1.82 -6.70
N THR A 57 8.38 -1.89 -5.37
CA THR A 57 9.54 -2.49 -4.70
C THR A 57 9.64 -3.98 -5.02
N PHE A 58 8.51 -4.69 -5.06
CA PHE A 58 8.49 -6.11 -5.43
C PHE A 58 9.00 -6.33 -6.86
N GLY A 59 8.53 -5.53 -7.82
CA GLY A 59 8.97 -5.59 -9.21
C GLY A 59 10.44 -5.19 -9.39
N ALA A 60 10.88 -4.12 -8.73
CA ALA A 60 12.26 -3.66 -8.75
C ALA A 60 13.24 -4.72 -8.21
N ASN A 61 12.82 -5.49 -7.20
CA ASN A 61 13.61 -6.58 -6.62
C ASN A 61 13.78 -7.79 -7.55
N GLN A 62 13.04 -7.87 -8.67
CA GLN A 62 13.23 -8.92 -9.67
C GLN A 62 14.50 -8.69 -10.51
N PHE A 63 14.98 -7.45 -10.61
CA PHE A 63 16.17 -7.08 -11.38
C PHE A 63 17.40 -7.03 -10.47
N ALA A 64 18.47 -7.71 -10.90
CA ALA A 64 19.72 -7.76 -10.14
C ALA A 64 20.61 -6.54 -10.43
N ASP A 65 20.60 -6.07 -11.67
CA ASP A 65 21.34 -4.93 -12.16
C ASP A 65 20.60 -3.61 -11.91
N GLY A 66 21.35 -2.55 -11.62
CA GLY A 66 20.80 -1.22 -11.34
C GLY A 66 20.10 -0.61 -12.55
N THR A 67 20.68 -0.76 -13.75
CA THR A 67 20.14 -0.17 -14.98
C THR A 67 18.75 -0.72 -15.34
N SER A 68 18.55 -2.04 -15.34
CA SER A 68 17.22 -2.62 -15.64
C SER A 68 16.20 -2.27 -14.57
N ARG A 69 16.64 -2.13 -13.30
CA ARG A 69 15.77 -1.67 -12.22
C ARG A 69 15.27 -0.25 -12.46
N GLU A 70 16.15 0.67 -12.86
CA GLU A 70 15.78 2.05 -13.20
C GLU A 70 14.83 2.10 -14.40
N VAL A 71 15.12 1.34 -15.46
CA VAL A 71 14.25 1.23 -16.64
C VAL A 71 12.87 0.71 -16.26
N PHE A 72 12.79 -0.31 -15.40
CA PHE A 72 11.53 -0.83 -14.88
C PHE A 72 10.75 0.23 -14.10
N ILE A 73 11.41 0.95 -13.17
CA ILE A 73 10.75 1.98 -12.36
C ILE A 73 10.22 3.11 -13.25
N ASN A 74 11.01 3.55 -14.24
CA ASN A 74 10.58 4.58 -15.19
C ASN A 74 9.35 4.15 -15.98
N TRP A 75 9.38 2.95 -16.57
CA TRP A 75 8.24 2.41 -17.30
C TRP A 75 7.02 2.18 -16.41
N PHE A 76 7.22 1.72 -15.18
CA PHE A 76 6.14 1.54 -14.21
C PHE A 76 5.40 2.86 -13.98
N PHE A 77 6.12 3.94 -13.68
CA PHE A 77 5.49 5.24 -13.42
C PHE A 77 4.84 5.82 -14.68
N PHE A 78 5.49 5.70 -15.83
CA PHE A 78 4.91 6.12 -17.10
C PHE A 78 3.56 5.41 -17.34
N SER A 79 3.53 4.08 -17.26
CA SER A 79 2.30 3.29 -17.42
C SER A 79 1.26 3.59 -16.35
N PHE A 80 1.68 3.80 -15.10
CA PHE A 80 0.79 4.15 -13.99
C PHE A 80 0.07 5.47 -14.24
N TYR A 81 0.80 6.54 -14.61
CA TYR A 81 0.19 7.84 -14.89
C TYR A 81 -0.71 7.80 -16.12
N ALA A 82 -0.30 7.08 -17.18
CA ALA A 82 -1.17 6.86 -18.34
C ALA A 82 -2.48 6.16 -17.94
N ALA A 83 -2.40 5.12 -17.11
CA ALA A 83 -3.58 4.41 -16.60
C ALA A 83 -4.47 5.31 -15.73
N VAL A 84 -3.88 6.20 -14.91
CA VAL A 84 -4.64 7.19 -14.12
C VAL A 84 -5.41 8.16 -15.02
N ILE A 85 -4.81 8.65 -16.11
CA ILE A 85 -5.47 9.53 -17.08
C ILE A 85 -6.62 8.79 -17.79
N LEU A 86 -6.38 7.55 -18.25
CA LEU A 86 -7.44 6.73 -18.86
C LEU A 86 -8.57 6.43 -17.87
N ALA A 87 -8.25 6.11 -16.61
CA ALA A 87 -9.26 5.85 -15.60
C ALA A 87 -10.07 7.11 -15.27
N GLY A 88 -9.42 8.26 -15.12
CA GLY A 88 -10.07 9.54 -14.85
C GLY A 88 -10.95 10.07 -15.99
N THR A 89 -10.81 9.50 -17.19
CA THR A 89 -11.61 9.88 -18.37
C THR A 89 -12.63 8.80 -18.71
N ILE A 90 -12.20 7.60 -19.07
CA ILE A 90 -13.05 6.51 -19.57
C ILE A 90 -13.91 5.93 -18.44
N VAL A 91 -13.31 5.61 -17.30
CA VAL A 91 -14.07 4.96 -16.21
C VAL A 91 -15.07 5.94 -15.60
N VAL A 92 -14.68 7.20 -15.41
CA VAL A 92 -15.58 8.27 -14.95
C VAL A 92 -16.72 8.48 -15.94
N TYR A 93 -16.43 8.56 -17.25
CA TYR A 93 -17.46 8.67 -18.28
C TYR A 93 -18.47 7.51 -18.21
N VAL A 94 -18.00 6.27 -18.05
CA VAL A 94 -18.85 5.09 -17.91
C VAL A 94 -19.68 5.16 -16.63
N GLN A 95 -19.10 5.58 -15.51
CA GLN A 95 -19.82 5.71 -14.24
C GLN A 95 -20.95 6.73 -14.32
N ASP A 96 -20.70 7.88 -14.94
CA ASP A 96 -21.67 8.99 -15.03
C ASP A 96 -22.75 8.78 -16.10
N ASN A 97 -22.40 8.18 -17.25
CA ASN A 97 -23.33 8.09 -18.39
C ASN A 97 -23.99 6.71 -18.54
N VAL A 98 -23.32 5.63 -18.13
CA VAL A 98 -23.83 4.25 -18.28
C VAL A 98 -24.27 3.68 -16.93
N GLY A 99 -23.55 4.04 -15.87
CA GLY A 99 -23.89 3.76 -14.49
C GLY A 99 -22.76 3.10 -13.70
N TRP A 100 -22.84 3.29 -12.39
CA TRP A 100 -21.85 2.83 -11.41
C TRP A 100 -21.56 1.32 -11.44
N ALA A 101 -22.57 0.50 -11.76
CA ALA A 101 -22.41 -0.96 -11.86
C ALA A 101 -21.40 -1.37 -12.94
N TRP A 102 -21.41 -0.70 -14.10
CA TRP A 102 -20.46 -0.98 -15.17
C TRP A 102 -19.05 -0.51 -14.82
N GLY A 103 -18.92 0.68 -14.22
CA GLY A 103 -17.63 1.19 -13.77
C GLY A 103 -16.97 0.28 -12.72
N TYR A 104 -17.70 -0.06 -11.65
CA TYR A 104 -17.18 -0.95 -10.61
C TYR A 104 -16.98 -2.38 -11.10
N GLY A 105 -17.85 -2.88 -11.99
CA GLY A 105 -17.71 -4.19 -12.62
C GLY A 105 -16.42 -4.29 -13.44
N PHE A 106 -16.14 -3.29 -14.28
CA PHE A 106 -14.90 -3.22 -15.05
C PHE A 106 -13.66 -3.24 -14.14
N CYS A 107 -13.64 -2.42 -13.09
CA CYS A 107 -12.55 -2.41 -12.11
C CYS A 107 -12.38 -3.76 -11.40
N LEU A 108 -13.50 -4.43 -11.05
CA LEU A 108 -13.47 -5.75 -10.41
C LEU A 108 -12.86 -6.81 -11.32
N VAL A 109 -13.29 -6.89 -12.59
CA VAL A 109 -12.76 -7.85 -13.56
C VAL A 109 -11.28 -7.61 -13.80
N ALA A 110 -10.86 -6.36 -14.01
CA ALA A 110 -9.45 -6.01 -14.18
C ALA A 110 -8.60 -6.42 -12.96
N ASN A 111 -9.12 -6.23 -11.74
CA ASN A 111 -8.43 -6.64 -10.52
C ASN A 111 -8.31 -8.17 -10.39
N ILE A 112 -9.35 -8.92 -10.74
CA ILE A 112 -9.32 -10.39 -10.75
C ILE A 112 -8.28 -10.89 -11.75
N ILE A 113 -8.26 -10.34 -12.98
CA ILE A 113 -7.27 -10.69 -14.00
C ILE A 113 -5.85 -10.41 -13.48
N SER A 114 -5.62 -9.26 -12.86
CA SER A 114 -4.32 -8.91 -12.27
C SER A 114 -3.87 -9.92 -11.20
N VAL A 115 -4.77 -10.33 -10.30
CA VAL A 115 -4.46 -11.34 -9.28
C VAL A 115 -4.15 -12.70 -9.90
N ILE A 116 -4.89 -13.13 -10.93
CA ILE A 116 -4.62 -14.38 -11.64
C ILE A 116 -3.23 -14.35 -12.27
N ILE A 117 -2.89 -13.29 -13.00
CA ILE A 117 -1.57 -13.12 -13.62
C ILE A 117 -0.47 -13.15 -12.54
N PHE A 118 -0.68 -12.46 -11.42
CA PHE A 118 0.27 -12.43 -10.30
C PHE A 118 0.50 -13.84 -9.71
N ILE A 119 -0.56 -14.63 -9.53
CA ILE A 119 -0.46 -15.99 -9.01
C ILE A 119 0.27 -16.91 -10.00
N ILE A 120 -0.05 -16.81 -11.29
CA ILE A 120 0.62 -17.61 -12.34
C ILE A 120 2.12 -17.30 -12.38
N GLY A 121 2.49 -16.03 -12.20
CA GLY A 121 3.88 -15.58 -12.17
C GLY A 121 4.70 -16.08 -10.97
N LYS A 122 4.06 -16.66 -9.94
CA LYS A 122 4.73 -17.07 -8.68
C LYS A 122 6.00 -17.89 -8.89
N TRP A 123 5.99 -18.82 -9.85
CA TRP A 123 7.14 -19.70 -10.13
C TRP A 123 8.32 -19.00 -10.81
N HIS A 124 8.12 -17.79 -11.33
CA HIS A 124 9.12 -17.01 -12.03
C HIS A 124 9.69 -15.87 -11.17
N TYR A 125 9.10 -15.61 -10.00
CA TYR A 125 9.55 -14.56 -9.10
C TYR A 125 10.79 -14.99 -8.33
N LYS A 126 11.73 -14.07 -8.17
CA LYS A 126 12.89 -14.24 -7.29
C LYS A 126 12.43 -14.14 -5.84
N ASP A 127 12.85 -15.11 -5.03
CA ASP A 127 12.63 -15.09 -3.59
C ASP A 127 13.46 -14.00 -2.93
N VAL A 128 12.78 -12.98 -2.41
CA VAL A 128 13.39 -11.89 -1.65
C VAL A 128 13.38 -12.27 -0.17
N ARG A 129 14.55 -12.32 0.46
CA ARG A 129 14.64 -12.61 1.90
C ARG A 129 14.00 -11.48 2.72
N PRO A 130 13.23 -11.80 3.78
CA PRO A 130 12.63 -10.79 4.64
C PRO A 130 13.70 -9.95 5.34
N GLN A 131 13.65 -8.62 5.16
CA GLN A 131 14.65 -7.68 5.73
C GLN A 131 14.30 -7.19 7.15
N GLY A 132 13.34 -7.82 7.83
CA GLY A 132 12.85 -7.39 9.14
C GLY A 132 11.89 -6.19 9.08
N SER A 133 11.45 -5.69 10.24
CA SER A 133 10.52 -4.56 10.35
C SER A 133 11.23 -3.28 10.78
N PRO A 134 11.21 -2.20 9.99
CA PRO A 134 11.79 -0.92 10.38
C PRO A 134 11.09 -0.32 11.62
N PHE A 135 9.80 -0.60 11.80
CA PHE A 135 9.04 -0.15 12.97
C PHE A 135 9.60 -0.72 14.27
N THR A 136 10.04 -1.97 14.27
CA THR A 136 10.67 -2.57 15.45
C THR A 136 11.95 -1.85 15.83
N SER A 137 12.77 -1.45 14.84
CA SER A 137 13.97 -0.66 15.08
C SER A 137 13.65 0.71 15.67
N ILE A 138 12.65 1.42 15.12
CA ILE A 138 12.20 2.72 15.62
C ILE A 138 11.70 2.61 17.07
N VAL A 139 10.83 1.63 17.35
CA VAL A 139 10.30 1.41 18.70
C VAL A 139 11.41 1.07 19.69
N ARG A 140 12.40 0.25 19.30
CA ARG A 140 13.57 -0.05 20.14
C ARG A 140 14.37 1.19 20.46
N VAL A 141 14.65 2.05 19.48
CA VAL A 141 15.39 3.31 19.67
C VAL A 141 14.61 4.24 20.58
N LEU A 142 13.31 4.43 20.36
CA LEU A 142 12.45 5.26 21.22
C LEU A 142 12.40 4.74 22.66
N ALA A 143 12.21 3.43 22.84
CA ALA A 143 12.19 2.81 24.16
C ALA A 143 13.55 2.94 24.87
N ALA A 144 14.66 2.77 24.15
CA ALA A 144 16.01 2.95 24.69
C ALA A 144 16.26 4.41 25.08
N ALA A 145 15.87 5.38 24.25
CA ALA A 145 16.01 6.80 24.52
C ALA A 145 15.22 7.23 25.76
N ILE A 146 13.97 6.78 25.90
CA ILE A 146 13.14 7.07 27.08
C ILE A 146 13.75 6.47 28.36
N ARG A 147 14.18 5.21 28.31
CA ARG A 147 14.80 4.52 29.45
C ARG A 147 16.12 5.16 29.88
N LYS A 148 16.94 5.61 28.92
CA LYS A 148 18.26 6.20 29.18
C LYS A 148 18.23 7.73 29.39
N ARG A 149 17.05 8.37 29.35
CA ARG A 149 16.91 9.83 29.47
C ARG A 149 17.48 10.43 30.77
N ARG A 150 17.59 9.64 31.84
CA ARG A 150 18.12 10.08 33.15
C ARG A 150 19.53 9.57 33.45
N VAL A 151 20.17 8.89 32.49
CA VAL A 151 21.55 8.40 32.67
C VAL A 151 22.49 9.58 32.49
N ALA A 152 23.41 9.77 33.45
CA ALA A 152 24.45 10.78 33.32
C ALA A 152 25.30 10.48 32.09
N LEU A 153 25.49 11.49 31.25
CA LEU A 153 26.30 11.38 30.04
C LEU A 153 27.75 11.11 30.43
N SER A 154 28.38 10.13 29.77
CA SER A 154 29.80 9.86 29.97
C SER A 154 30.60 11.08 29.52
N PRO A 155 31.59 11.55 30.30
CA PRO A 155 32.47 12.65 29.91
C PRO A 155 33.46 12.25 28.81
N ASN A 156 33.58 10.97 28.47
CA ASN A 156 34.52 10.47 27.47
C ASN A 156 33.92 10.49 26.07
N ALA A 157 34.59 11.17 25.15
CA ALA A 157 34.17 11.30 23.75
C ALA A 157 34.11 9.95 23.00
N GLU A 158 34.88 8.94 23.44
CA GLU A 158 34.92 7.60 22.83
C GLU A 158 33.66 6.74 23.07
N ASP A 159 32.84 7.10 24.06
CA ASP A 159 31.58 6.38 24.36
C ASP A 159 30.43 6.78 23.41
N TYR A 160 30.66 7.77 22.54
CA TYR A 160 29.71 8.24 21.55
C TYR A 160 30.06 7.68 20.17
N PHE A 161 29.10 6.97 19.56
CA PHE A 161 29.22 6.55 18.16
C PHE A 161 29.05 7.78 17.24
N TYR A 162 30.17 8.33 16.77
CA TYR A 162 30.19 9.18 15.58
C TYR A 162 30.24 8.26 14.35
N GLN A 163 29.19 8.29 13.53
CA GLN A 163 29.23 7.70 12.19
C GLN A 163 30.06 8.65 11.32
N ASP A 164 31.35 8.39 11.20
CA ASP A 164 32.22 9.07 10.25
C ASP A 164 32.16 8.31 8.91
N ASP A 165 31.49 8.90 7.92
CA ASP A 165 31.32 8.32 6.57
C ASP A 165 32.65 8.15 5.81
N SER A 166 33.79 8.55 6.40
CA SER A 166 35.12 8.38 5.82
C SER A 166 35.88 7.10 6.24
N ILE A 167 35.36 6.31 7.19
CA ILE A 167 36.06 5.13 7.75
C ILE A 167 35.27 3.82 7.56
N GLU A 168 34.78 3.55 6.34
CA GLU A 168 34.24 2.20 6.03
C GLU A 168 35.33 1.16 5.68
N VAL A 169 36.61 1.55 5.58
CA VAL A 169 37.67 0.64 5.10
C VAL A 169 38.57 0.06 6.20
N ALA A 170 38.62 0.63 7.41
CA ALA A 170 39.58 0.19 8.43
C ALA A 170 38.92 -0.23 9.74
N LYS A 171 38.96 -1.54 10.01
CA LYS A 171 38.59 -2.26 11.26
C LYS A 171 37.11 -2.61 11.44
N LYS A 172 36.73 -3.75 10.85
CA LYS A 172 35.92 -4.73 11.58
C LYS A 172 36.75 -5.25 12.75
N GLN A 173 36.60 -4.67 13.93
CA GLN A 173 37.01 -5.31 15.18
C GLN A 173 35.74 -5.85 15.87
N PRO A 174 35.72 -7.13 16.29
CA PRO A 174 34.50 -7.77 16.74
C PRO A 174 34.03 -7.11 18.05
N CYS A 175 32.76 -6.70 18.08
CA CYS A 175 32.11 -6.25 19.31
C CYS A 175 32.20 -7.37 20.36
N LEU A 176 33.10 -7.19 21.32
CA LEU A 176 33.08 -7.94 22.57
C LEU A 176 31.83 -7.49 23.33
N LEU A 177 30.81 -8.36 23.34
CA LEU A 177 29.73 -8.33 24.31
C LEU A 177 30.35 -8.31 25.70
N THR A 178 30.32 -7.16 26.37
CA THR A 178 30.55 -7.12 27.81
C THR A 178 29.29 -7.65 28.50
N PRO A 179 29.40 -8.75 29.27
CA PRO A 179 28.30 -9.21 30.09
C PRO A 179 28.30 -8.35 31.35
N LYS A 180 27.19 -7.63 31.60
CA LYS A 180 26.71 -7.19 32.92
C LYS A 180 25.52 -6.25 32.70
N PHE A 181 24.32 -6.82 32.61
CA PHE A 181 23.32 -6.92 33.69
C PHE A 181 22.09 -7.65 33.13
#